data_AF-W9DXU5-F1
#
_entry.id   AF-W9DXU5-F1
#
_cell.length_a   1.000
_cell.length_b   1.000
_cell.length_c   1.000
_cell.angle_alpha   90.00
_cell.angle_beta   90.00
_cell.angle_gamma   90.00
#
_symmetry.space_group_name_H-M   'P 1'
#
loop_
_entity.id
_entity.type
_entity.pdbx_description
1 polymer ?
#
loop_
_entity_poly.entity_id
_entity_poly.type
_entity_poly.pdbx_seq_one_letter_code
_entity_poly.pdbx_strand_id
1 'polypeptide(L)'
;MSLENYGILKAKPKDCKRGKGKSAHYQILVDDGKNEHRIAVNINSKVAPSELLYFADDNFSHPIIEKLGSLEMGYKSLDRSSRDLRLDYVRGGLFDTSKMVPLECDVPGPSNDLNELIQKYVEKAAAMDNGMLYAFGERWGPESFLPDSFFGFRPGSGIHDIHMNQGNSEKWQDDDAPCQDGGLLIHLPEENRWVAIFLAFQSQCFNTDDTTGHCLPDVPQKVPETSSQTCEVEEPESTEAGSVLIVGALVNPEGVDSGKESVTLFNASPKTIDLAGWSLKDASGRKSNIKGKIRAGSGTRILFSGKGVILSNGGGTISLYDNQGTLMHEVKYSSREVRSGWTIVF
;
A
#
# COMPACT_ATOMS: atom_id res chain seq x y z
N MET A 1 -8.02 -2.54 18.39
CA MET A 1 -6.74 -2.25 19.07
C MET A 1 -5.99 -1.11 18.36
N SER A 2 -5.44 -0.16 19.11
CA SER A 2 -4.56 0.89 18.56
C SER A 2 -3.36 0.30 17.82
N LEU A 3 -2.83 1.01 16.82
CA LEU A 3 -1.68 0.58 16.01
C LEU A 3 -0.53 0.10 16.89
N GLU A 4 -0.06 -1.12 16.66
CA GLU A 4 0.90 -1.78 17.55
C GLU A 4 2.30 -1.17 17.40
N ASN A 5 2.66 -0.82 16.16
CA ASN A 5 3.97 -0.30 15.81
C ASN A 5 3.88 1.09 15.18
N TYR A 6 3.21 2.05 15.83
CA TYR A 6 3.14 3.44 15.35
C TYR A 6 4.49 4.18 15.45
N GLY A 7 4.81 4.99 14.45
CA GLY A 7 6.02 5.81 14.48
C GLY A 7 6.26 6.63 13.21
N ILE A 8 7.52 7.06 13.05
CA ILE A 8 7.95 7.93 11.95
C ILE A 8 9.11 7.27 11.22
N LEU A 9 9.00 7.17 9.90
CA LEU A 9 10.12 6.83 9.02
C LEU A 9 10.66 8.11 8.37
N LYS A 10 11.87 8.54 8.76
CA LYS A 10 12.63 9.59 8.07
C LYS A 10 13.60 8.96 7.08
N ALA A 11 13.42 9.21 5.79
CA ALA A 11 14.24 8.59 4.76
C ALA A 11 14.33 9.44 3.49
N LYS A 12 15.35 9.14 2.67
CA LYS A 12 15.57 9.74 1.36
C LYS A 12 14.68 9.05 0.32
N PRO A 13 13.79 9.75 -0.39
CA PRO A 13 13.04 9.13 -1.49
C PRO A 13 13.96 8.80 -2.67
N LYS A 14 13.73 7.64 -3.30
CA LYS A 14 14.52 7.14 -4.45
C LYS A 14 13.69 6.90 -5.70
N ASP A 15 12.53 6.27 -5.54
CA ASP A 15 11.65 5.90 -6.66
C ASP A 15 10.20 5.86 -6.18
N CYS A 16 9.26 5.88 -7.11
CA CYS A 16 7.85 5.74 -6.80
C CYS A 16 7.11 4.96 -7.89
N LYS A 17 6.08 4.21 -7.48
CA LYS A 17 5.24 3.41 -8.36
C LYS A 17 3.78 3.65 -8.01
N ARG A 18 2.98 3.98 -9.03
CA ARG A 18 1.52 3.98 -8.91
C ARG A 18 1.04 2.54 -8.63
N GLY A 19 0.14 2.40 -7.66
CA GLY A 19 -0.53 1.13 -7.39
C GLY A 19 -1.35 0.67 -8.59
N LYS A 20 -1.31 -0.62 -8.92
CA LYS A 20 -2.11 -1.22 -10.00
C LYS A 20 -3.09 -2.23 -9.40
N GLY A 21 -4.41 -2.00 -9.56
CA GLY A 21 -5.44 -2.90 -9.01
C GLY A 21 -6.57 -2.21 -8.25
N LYS A 22 -7.35 -3.01 -7.49
CA LYS A 22 -8.45 -2.58 -6.60
C LYS A 22 -7.99 -1.98 -5.27
N SER A 23 -6.82 -2.38 -4.75
CA SER A 23 -6.13 -1.73 -3.62
C SER A 23 -4.87 -1.02 -4.13
N ALA A 24 -5.05 0.01 -4.97
CA ALA A 24 -3.93 0.79 -5.44
C ALA A 24 -3.42 1.63 -4.27
N HIS A 25 -2.38 1.19 -3.58
CA HIS A 25 -1.58 2.05 -2.71
C HIS A 25 -0.50 2.73 -3.58
N TYR A 26 -0.19 3.99 -3.31
CA TYR A 26 0.97 4.64 -3.91
C TYR A 26 2.19 4.13 -3.17
N GLN A 27 3.15 3.57 -3.92
CA GLN A 27 4.31 2.93 -3.33
C GLN A 27 5.52 3.83 -3.54
N ILE A 28 6.18 4.23 -2.46
CA ILE A 28 7.39 5.04 -2.50
C ILE A 28 8.54 4.20 -1.95
N LEU A 29 9.61 4.07 -2.75
CA LEU A 29 10.87 3.50 -2.31
C LEU A 29 11.69 4.60 -1.64
N VAL A 30 12.12 4.34 -0.41
CA VAL A 30 12.96 5.24 0.36
C VAL A 30 14.18 4.51 0.92
N ASP A 31 15.22 5.26 1.27
CA ASP A 31 16.47 4.77 1.83
C ASP A 31 16.81 5.56 3.11
N ASP A 32 16.98 4.85 4.22
CA ASP A 32 17.30 5.45 5.51
C ASP A 32 18.83 5.59 5.77
N GLY A 33 19.66 5.30 4.77
CA GLY A 33 21.12 5.29 4.85
C GLY A 33 21.70 3.95 5.30
N LYS A 34 20.85 3.00 5.73
CA LYS A 34 21.24 1.63 6.11
C LYS A 34 20.48 0.59 5.31
N ASN A 35 19.19 0.78 5.13
CA ASN A 35 18.28 -0.13 4.43
C ASN A 35 17.28 0.65 3.57
N GLU A 36 16.77 -0.05 2.56
CA GLU A 36 15.63 0.40 1.78
C GLU A 36 14.33 0.04 2.48
N HIS A 37 13.31 0.88 2.31
CA HIS A 37 11.97 0.70 2.87
C HIS A 37 10.92 1.10 1.85
N ARG A 38 9.72 0.55 2.00
CA ARG A 38 8.55 0.92 1.20
C ARG A 38 7.54 1.68 2.04
N ILE A 39 7.12 2.82 1.53
CA ILE A 39 6.04 3.62 2.10
C ILE A 39 4.80 3.37 1.25
N ALA A 40 3.78 2.76 1.86
CA ALA A 40 2.52 2.43 1.20
C ALA A 40 1.45 3.46 1.60
N VAL A 41 1.18 4.41 0.70
CA VAL A 41 0.19 5.46 0.91
C VAL A 41 -1.16 5.02 0.35
N ASN A 42 -2.23 5.12 1.14
CA ASN A 42 -3.58 4.73 0.71
C ASN A 42 -4.13 5.80 -0.26
N ILE A 43 -4.29 5.48 -1.55
CA ILE A 43 -4.66 6.47 -2.60
C ILE A 43 -5.92 6.08 -3.39
N ASN A 44 -6.66 5.04 -3.01
CA ASN A 44 -7.73 4.52 -3.86
C ASN A 44 -9.09 4.43 -3.19
N SER A 45 -10.07 5.13 -3.77
CA SER A 45 -11.42 4.61 -3.96
C SER A 45 -11.74 4.59 -5.45
N LYS A 46 -11.93 3.38 -6.00
CA LYS A 46 -12.37 3.15 -7.40
C LYS A 46 -13.87 2.88 -7.50
N VAL A 47 -14.60 3.06 -6.41
CA VAL A 47 -16.05 2.84 -6.35
C VAL A 47 -16.65 4.15 -5.86
N ALA A 48 -17.70 4.61 -6.54
CA ALA A 48 -18.44 5.77 -6.06
C ALA A 48 -19.20 5.41 -4.77
N PRO A 49 -19.24 6.32 -3.77
CA PRO A 49 -18.51 7.58 -3.73
C PRO A 49 -17.02 7.34 -3.47
N SER A 50 -16.14 8.16 -4.08
CA SER A 50 -14.73 8.13 -3.72
C SER A 50 -14.63 8.34 -2.22
N GLU A 51 -14.19 7.34 -1.46
CA GLU A 51 -14.26 7.37 0.00
C GLU A 51 -13.08 8.14 0.61
N LEU A 52 -12.14 8.67 -0.17
CA LEU A 52 -10.94 9.32 0.35
C LEU A 52 -11.06 10.84 0.33
N LEU A 53 -10.74 11.45 1.46
CA LEU A 53 -10.48 12.86 1.65
C LEU A 53 -8.98 13.09 1.68
N TYR A 54 -8.51 14.18 1.07
CA TYR A 54 -7.13 14.61 1.23
C TYR A 54 -7.04 16.11 1.53
N PHE A 55 -5.98 16.48 2.24
CA PHE A 55 -5.55 17.87 2.38
C PHE A 55 -4.05 17.92 2.12
N ALA A 56 -3.65 18.83 1.25
CA ALA A 56 -2.25 19.08 0.94
C ALA A 56 -1.92 20.54 1.23
N ASP A 57 -0.91 20.75 2.07
CA ASP A 57 -0.35 22.06 2.36
C ASP A 57 1.05 22.15 1.75
N ASP A 58 1.17 22.96 0.70
CA ASP A 58 2.40 23.19 -0.04
C ASP A 58 3.43 24.05 0.72
N ASN A 59 3.05 24.63 1.86
CA ASN A 59 3.89 25.45 2.73
C ASN A 59 3.57 25.20 4.21
N PHE A 60 3.58 23.92 4.59
CA PHE A 60 3.21 23.46 5.92
C PHE A 60 4.07 24.10 7.01
N SER A 61 3.41 24.68 8.01
CA SER A 61 4.05 25.29 9.15
C SER A 61 3.39 24.80 10.44
N HIS A 62 4.17 24.11 11.27
CA HIS A 62 3.71 23.58 12.55
C HIS A 62 4.92 23.31 13.46
N PRO A 63 4.83 23.51 14.79
CA PRO A 63 5.96 23.28 15.71
C PRO A 63 6.60 21.89 15.64
N ILE A 64 5.88 20.90 15.10
CA ILE A 64 6.40 19.55 14.90
C ILE A 64 7.61 19.53 13.96
N ILE A 65 7.67 20.40 12.94
CA ILE A 65 8.72 20.34 11.89
C ILE A 65 10.12 20.60 12.46
N GLU A 66 10.24 21.41 13.51
CA GLU A 66 11.51 21.66 14.20
C GLU A 66 12.08 20.37 14.81
N LYS A 67 11.19 19.58 15.42
CA LYS A 67 11.54 18.29 16.01
C LYS A 67 11.85 17.27 14.92
N LEU A 68 11.06 17.22 13.85
CA LEU A 68 11.31 16.33 12.71
C LEU A 68 12.65 16.61 12.02
N GLY A 69 13.06 17.88 11.91
CA GLY A 69 14.36 18.27 11.38
C GLY A 69 15.51 17.59 12.12
N SER A 70 15.43 17.53 13.45
CA SER A 70 16.44 16.95 14.35
C SER A 70 16.50 15.42 14.41
N LEU A 71 15.50 14.71 13.85
CA LEU A 71 15.50 13.24 13.88
C LEU A 71 16.65 12.66 13.03
N GLU A 72 17.25 11.57 13.49
CA GLU A 72 18.12 10.76 12.64
C GLU A 72 17.31 10.05 11.55
N MET A 73 17.97 9.66 10.45
CA MET A 73 17.32 8.83 9.43
C MET A 73 17.02 7.43 9.98
N GLY A 74 15.92 6.85 9.52
CA GLY A 74 15.42 5.56 9.95
C GLY A 74 14.04 5.64 10.57
N TYR A 75 13.59 4.47 11.03
CA TYR A 75 12.33 4.35 11.74
C TYR A 75 12.49 4.65 13.23
N LYS A 76 11.70 5.60 13.74
CA LYS A 76 11.56 5.90 15.16
C LYS A 76 10.18 5.46 15.64
N SER A 77 10.13 4.44 16.48
CA SER A 77 8.91 4.06 17.20
C SER A 77 8.50 5.19 18.13
N LEU A 78 7.21 5.52 18.12
CA LEU A 78 6.63 6.51 19.02
C LEU A 78 5.66 5.79 19.96
N ASP A 79 5.92 5.86 21.26
CA ASP A 79 4.98 5.42 22.27
C ASP A 79 3.96 6.52 22.60
N ARG A 80 3.01 6.24 23.52
CA ARG A 80 2.00 7.21 23.96
C ARG A 80 2.57 8.41 24.74
N SER A 81 3.84 8.34 25.18
CA SER A 81 4.51 9.44 25.89
C SER A 81 5.06 10.49 24.93
N SER A 82 5.35 10.09 23.68
CA SER A 82 5.91 10.95 22.61
C SER A 82 4.86 11.84 21.92
N ARG A 83 3.88 12.38 22.66
CA ARG A 83 2.69 13.07 22.11
C ARG A 83 3.02 14.22 21.16
N ASP A 84 4.17 14.86 21.36
CA ASP A 84 4.62 16.02 20.62
C ASP A 84 5.19 15.71 19.22
N LEU A 85 5.38 14.43 18.91
CA LEU A 85 5.81 13.91 17.61
C LEU A 85 4.72 13.08 16.92
N ARG A 86 3.59 12.82 17.58
CA ARG A 86 2.51 12.02 17.03
C ARG A 86 1.52 12.94 16.29
N LEU A 87 0.96 12.46 15.18
CA LEU A 87 -0.05 13.24 14.47
C LEU A 87 -1.44 12.98 15.07
N ASP A 88 -2.20 14.07 15.22
CA ASP A 88 -3.62 14.04 15.57
C ASP A 88 -4.32 15.13 14.75
N TYR A 89 -5.23 14.73 13.86
CA TYR A 89 -5.92 15.63 12.94
C TYR A 89 -6.97 16.47 13.68
N VAL A 90 -7.55 15.93 14.76
CA VAL A 90 -8.65 16.54 15.50
C VAL A 90 -8.13 17.47 16.60
N ARG A 91 -7.07 17.06 17.30
CA ARG A 91 -6.55 17.76 18.50
C ARG A 91 -5.18 18.37 18.30
N GLY A 92 -4.44 17.91 17.29
CA GLY A 92 -3.03 18.27 17.09
C GLY A 92 -2.82 19.65 16.46
N GLY A 93 -3.88 20.31 15.98
CA GLY A 93 -3.78 21.63 15.36
C GLY A 93 -2.95 21.64 14.07
N LEU A 94 -2.89 20.50 13.37
CA LEU A 94 -2.11 20.33 12.15
C LEU A 94 -2.69 21.15 10.99
N PHE A 95 -4.02 21.12 10.85
CA PHE A 95 -4.76 21.86 9.84
C PHE A 95 -6.24 21.93 10.25
N ASP A 96 -7.05 22.65 9.47
CA ASP A 96 -8.50 22.69 9.63
C ASP A 96 -9.12 21.54 8.83
N THR A 97 -9.70 20.55 9.52
CA THR A 97 -10.24 19.32 8.91
C THR A 97 -11.37 19.59 7.92
N SER A 98 -12.06 20.74 8.03
CA SER A 98 -13.08 21.14 7.04
C SER A 98 -12.49 21.49 5.67
N LYS A 99 -11.17 21.66 5.57
CA LYS A 99 -10.45 21.92 4.31
C LYS A 99 -10.07 20.67 3.55
N MET A 100 -10.29 19.47 4.09
CA MET A 100 -10.07 18.25 3.32
C MET A 100 -11.06 18.19 2.17
N VAL A 101 -10.57 17.85 0.98
CA VAL A 101 -11.37 17.75 -0.23
C VAL A 101 -11.53 16.29 -0.63
N PRO A 102 -12.72 15.88 -1.10
CA PRO A 102 -12.92 14.55 -1.66
C PRO A 102 -12.05 14.37 -2.90
N LEU A 103 -11.39 13.23 -3.01
CA LEU A 103 -10.67 12.87 -4.23
C LEU A 103 -11.70 12.53 -5.32
N GLU A 104 -11.84 13.36 -6.35
CA GLU A 104 -12.77 13.06 -7.47
C GLU A 104 -12.31 11.82 -8.25
N CYS A 105 -13.25 11.02 -8.75
CA CYS A 105 -12.93 9.85 -9.56
C CYS A 105 -12.30 10.26 -10.89
N ASP A 106 -10.99 10.04 -11.03
CA ASP A 106 -10.20 9.93 -12.28
C ASP A 106 -10.70 10.84 -13.41
N VAL A 107 -10.62 12.16 -13.18
CA VAL A 107 -10.88 13.16 -14.22
C VAL A 107 -9.59 13.35 -15.03
N PRO A 108 -9.56 13.05 -16.34
CA PRO A 108 -8.37 13.29 -17.15
C PRO A 108 -8.07 14.79 -17.21
N GLY A 109 -6.94 15.21 -16.62
CA GLY A 109 -6.47 16.59 -16.66
C GLY A 109 -5.27 16.81 -15.73
N PRO A 110 -4.39 17.79 -16.02
CA PRO A 110 -3.27 18.10 -15.13
C PRO A 110 -3.81 18.65 -13.80
N SER A 111 -3.44 18.03 -12.68
CA SER A 111 -3.75 18.44 -11.28
C SER A 111 -5.01 17.87 -10.61
N ASN A 112 -5.64 16.81 -11.14
CA ASN A 112 -6.81 16.18 -10.53
C ASN A 112 -6.54 14.82 -9.85
N ASP A 113 -5.27 14.39 -9.76
CA ASP A 113 -4.91 13.08 -9.21
C ASP A 113 -3.95 13.24 -8.02
N LEU A 114 -4.37 12.79 -6.83
CA LEU A 114 -3.54 12.70 -5.61
C LEU A 114 -2.20 12.00 -5.90
N ASN A 115 -2.18 11.04 -6.84
CA ASN A 115 -0.96 10.38 -7.26
C ASN A 115 0.03 11.32 -7.92
N GLU A 116 -0.44 12.23 -8.79
CA GLU A 116 0.41 13.23 -9.42
C GLU A 116 0.98 14.21 -8.40
N LEU A 117 0.19 14.58 -7.39
CA LEU A 117 0.63 15.45 -6.31
C LEU A 117 1.73 14.80 -5.47
N ILE A 118 1.52 13.56 -5.03
CA ILE A 118 2.54 12.79 -4.29
C ILE A 118 3.77 12.59 -5.17
N GLN A 119 3.59 12.18 -6.42
CA GLN A 119 4.68 11.96 -7.39
C GLN A 119 5.54 13.23 -7.54
N LYS A 120 4.90 14.38 -7.80
CA LYS A 120 5.56 15.68 -7.97
C LYS A 120 6.48 16.01 -6.79
N TYR A 121 6.01 15.85 -5.56
CA TYR A 121 6.82 16.21 -4.38
C TYR A 121 7.87 15.17 -4.03
N VAL A 122 7.58 13.88 -4.23
CA VAL A 122 8.55 12.79 -4.03
C VAL A 122 9.70 12.91 -5.01
N GLU A 123 9.43 13.08 -6.31
CA GLU A 123 10.47 13.26 -7.33
C GLU A 123 11.31 14.51 -7.07
N LYS A 124 10.66 15.60 -6.64
CA LYS A 124 11.35 16.84 -6.28
C LYS A 124 12.29 16.65 -5.10
N ALA A 125 11.85 15.98 -4.03
CA ALA A 125 12.68 15.70 -2.87
C ALA A 125 13.81 14.70 -3.19
N ALA A 126 13.57 13.75 -4.10
CA ALA A 126 14.57 12.79 -4.56
C ALA A 126 15.70 13.48 -5.37
N ALA A 127 15.37 14.53 -6.13
CA ALA A 127 16.33 15.29 -6.93
C ALA A 127 17.21 16.26 -6.12
N MET A 128 16.78 16.70 -4.94
CA MET A 128 17.58 17.54 -4.04
C MET A 128 18.60 16.69 -3.28
N ASP A 129 19.77 17.22 -2.87
CA ASP A 129 20.73 16.42 -2.08
C ASP A 129 20.15 16.04 -0.72
N ASN A 130 19.59 17.01 -0.01
CA ASN A 130 19.09 16.85 1.36
C ASN A 130 17.56 16.78 1.47
N GLY A 131 16.84 16.60 0.36
CA GLY A 131 15.38 16.43 0.39
C GLY A 131 14.99 15.17 1.17
N MET A 132 14.12 15.32 2.17
CA MET A 132 13.76 14.23 3.10
C MET A 132 12.26 14.01 3.12
N LEU A 133 11.88 12.76 3.32
CA LEU A 133 10.49 12.33 3.45
C LEU A 133 10.28 11.72 4.84
N TYR A 134 9.16 12.09 5.44
CA TYR A 134 8.72 11.71 6.78
C TYR A 134 7.35 11.08 6.67
N ALA A 135 7.28 9.76 6.81
CA ALA A 135 6.00 9.04 6.81
C ALA A 135 5.63 8.64 8.24
N PHE A 136 4.37 8.87 8.58
CA PHE A 136 3.75 8.53 9.86
C PHE A 136 2.72 7.43 9.62
N GLY A 137 2.69 6.45 10.52
CA GLY A 137 1.80 5.30 10.42
C GLY A 137 2.37 4.10 11.15
N GLU A 138 1.93 2.91 10.77
CA GLU A 138 2.38 1.64 11.37
C GLU A 138 3.52 1.01 10.57
N ARG A 139 4.54 0.52 11.27
CA ARG A 139 5.66 -0.21 10.66
C ARG A 139 5.34 -1.68 10.46
N TRP A 140 5.75 -2.20 9.31
CA TRP A 140 5.85 -3.64 9.05
C TRP A 140 7.29 -4.08 8.73
N GLY A 141 7.56 -5.38 8.89
CA GLY A 141 8.90 -5.94 8.77
C GLY A 141 9.85 -5.52 9.91
N PRO A 142 11.15 -5.83 9.83
CA PRO A 142 11.83 -6.43 8.68
C PRO A 142 11.48 -7.91 8.46
N GLU A 143 11.14 -8.26 7.23
CA GLU A 143 10.87 -9.61 6.76
C GLU A 143 12.16 -10.20 6.17
N SER A 144 12.96 -10.88 6.99
CA SER A 144 14.29 -11.37 6.59
C SER A 144 14.29 -12.33 5.40
N PHE A 145 13.18 -13.05 5.18
CA PHE A 145 13.09 -14.10 4.17
C PHE A 145 12.24 -13.71 2.95
N LEU A 146 11.47 -12.62 3.01
CA LEU A 146 10.63 -12.15 1.91
C LEU A 146 11.22 -10.86 1.33
N PRO A 147 11.43 -10.77 0.01
CA PRO A 147 11.77 -9.50 -0.62
C PRO A 147 10.54 -8.61 -0.67
N ASP A 148 10.75 -7.30 -0.70
CA ASP A 148 9.67 -6.36 -0.95
C ASP A 148 8.97 -6.68 -2.28
N SER A 149 7.64 -6.78 -2.25
CA SER A 149 6.84 -7.21 -3.40
C SER A 149 6.77 -6.19 -4.56
N PHE A 150 7.15 -4.92 -4.35
CA PHE A 150 7.08 -3.88 -5.38
C PHE A 150 8.46 -3.48 -5.92
N PHE A 151 9.47 -3.45 -5.07
CA PHE A 151 10.81 -2.95 -5.36
C PHE A 151 11.89 -4.04 -5.25
N GLY A 152 11.61 -5.16 -4.58
CA GLY A 152 12.48 -6.34 -4.55
C GLY A 152 13.69 -6.25 -3.60
N PHE A 153 13.75 -5.23 -2.74
CA PHE A 153 14.82 -5.09 -1.74
C PHE A 153 14.65 -6.08 -0.57
N ARG A 154 15.74 -6.33 0.17
CA ARG A 154 15.77 -7.25 1.32
C ARG A 154 16.54 -6.63 2.50
N PRO A 155 16.10 -6.83 3.76
CA PRO A 155 14.82 -7.44 4.14
C PRO A 155 13.63 -6.58 3.69
N GLY A 156 12.46 -7.17 3.46
CA GLY A 156 11.25 -6.38 3.20
C GLY A 156 10.87 -5.58 4.44
N SER A 157 10.71 -4.27 4.33
CA SER A 157 10.28 -3.42 5.44
C SER A 157 9.64 -2.13 4.95
N GLY A 158 8.82 -1.52 5.79
CA GLY A 158 8.12 -0.31 5.39
C GLY A 158 7.16 0.24 6.43
N ILE A 159 6.34 1.17 5.96
CA ILE A 159 5.29 1.81 6.75
C ILE A 159 3.98 1.86 5.94
N HIS A 160 2.84 1.66 6.62
CA HIS A 160 1.48 1.72 6.09
C HIS A 160 0.57 2.51 7.04
N ASP A 161 -0.75 2.48 6.79
CA ASP A 161 -1.76 3.22 7.57
C ASP A 161 -1.50 4.72 7.61
N ILE A 162 -1.11 5.25 6.45
CA ILE A 162 -0.77 6.65 6.21
C ILE A 162 -2.06 7.44 5.92
N HIS A 163 -2.98 7.44 6.88
CA HIS A 163 -4.22 8.22 6.90
C HIS A 163 -4.68 8.43 8.34
N MET A 164 -5.77 9.16 8.54
CA MET A 164 -6.40 9.33 9.85
C MET A 164 -6.78 7.97 10.43
N ASN A 165 -6.33 7.68 11.66
CA ASN A 165 -6.49 6.39 12.34
C ASN A 165 -7.35 6.56 13.61
N GLN A 166 -8.44 7.31 13.44
CA GLN A 166 -9.48 7.59 14.42
C GLN A 166 -10.79 7.93 13.73
N GLY A 167 -11.91 7.82 14.44
CA GLY A 167 -13.24 8.15 13.95
C GLY A 167 -13.78 7.13 12.96
N ASN A 168 -13.31 5.88 13.00
CA ASN A 168 -13.74 4.84 12.07
C ASN A 168 -15.19 4.39 12.30
N SER A 169 -15.81 3.86 11.24
CA SER A 169 -17.10 3.14 11.33
C SER A 169 -17.01 1.91 12.24
N GLU A 170 -18.12 1.43 12.81
CA GLU A 170 -18.17 0.32 13.78
C GLU A 170 -17.31 -0.90 13.43
N LYS A 171 -17.26 -1.28 12.15
CA LYS A 171 -16.46 -2.42 11.67
C LYS A 171 -14.94 -2.26 11.91
N TRP A 172 -14.45 -1.03 11.94
CA TRP A 172 -13.03 -0.68 12.00
C TRP A 172 -12.68 0.18 13.23
N GLN A 173 -13.61 0.34 14.17
CA GLN A 173 -13.41 1.12 15.41
C GLN A 173 -12.24 0.62 16.24
N ASP A 174 -11.91 -0.67 16.12
CA ASP A 174 -10.77 -1.24 16.80
C ASP A 174 -9.48 -0.46 16.50
N ASP A 175 -9.30 0.04 15.28
CA ASP A 175 -8.07 0.72 14.88
C ASP A 175 -8.03 2.19 15.35
N ASP A 176 -9.07 2.68 16.02
CA ASP A 176 -9.12 4.05 16.52
C ASP A 176 -8.23 4.27 17.75
N ALA A 177 -7.49 5.38 17.73
CA ALA A 177 -6.95 5.99 18.94
C ALA A 177 -6.57 7.46 18.67
N PRO A 178 -6.55 8.31 19.70
CA PRO A 178 -5.97 9.65 19.59
C PRO A 178 -4.46 9.59 19.33
N CYS A 179 -3.94 10.64 18.69
CA CYS A 179 -2.51 10.79 18.41
C CYS A 179 -1.88 9.59 17.68
N GLN A 180 -2.52 8.94 16.73
CA GLN A 180 -1.86 7.90 15.91
C GLN A 180 -2.18 8.04 14.43
N ASP A 181 -2.56 9.24 14.01
CA ASP A 181 -2.87 9.47 12.62
C ASP A 181 -1.61 9.33 11.77
N GLY A 182 -1.78 8.78 10.59
CA GLY A 182 -0.78 8.74 9.56
C GLY A 182 -0.68 10.05 8.80
N GLY A 183 0.33 10.14 7.93
CA GLY A 183 0.54 11.32 7.12
C GLY A 183 1.90 11.33 6.45
N LEU A 184 2.04 12.19 5.44
CA LEU A 184 3.27 12.33 4.69
C LEU A 184 3.76 13.77 4.75
N LEU A 185 4.95 13.99 5.31
CA LEU A 185 5.62 15.27 5.32
C LEU A 185 6.89 15.18 4.46
N ILE A 186 7.13 16.21 3.65
CA ILE A 186 8.25 16.27 2.71
C ILE A 186 9.00 17.57 2.96
N HIS A 187 10.27 17.48 3.29
CA HIS A 187 11.15 18.62 3.49
C HIS A 187 11.96 18.88 2.22
N LEU A 188 11.83 20.09 1.69
CA LEU A 188 12.53 20.63 0.53
C LEU A 188 13.52 21.70 1.01
N PRO A 189 14.73 21.31 1.47
CA PRO A 189 15.63 22.21 2.19
C PRO A 189 16.17 23.35 1.31
N GLU A 190 16.36 23.13 0.02
CA GLU A 190 16.79 24.17 -0.93
C GLU A 190 15.78 25.31 -1.06
N GLU A 191 14.52 25.07 -0.70
CA GLU A 191 13.44 26.05 -0.70
C GLU A 191 13.04 26.50 0.70
N ASN A 192 13.70 25.98 1.75
CA ASN A 192 13.30 26.12 3.14
C ASN A 192 11.79 25.86 3.34
N ARG A 193 11.29 24.79 2.71
CA ARG A 193 9.86 24.53 2.59
C ARG A 193 9.48 23.13 3.02
N TRP A 194 8.35 23.02 3.69
CA TRP A 194 7.73 21.76 4.06
C TRP A 194 6.41 21.61 3.32
N VAL A 195 6.16 20.40 2.83
CA VAL A 195 4.88 20.00 2.25
C VAL A 195 4.28 18.94 3.14
N ALA A 196 3.00 19.05 3.47
CA ALA A 196 2.27 18.04 4.23
C ALA A 196 1.09 17.51 3.40
N ILE A 197 0.90 16.20 3.41
CA ILE A 197 -0.22 15.51 2.78
C ILE A 197 -0.87 14.64 3.85
N PHE A 198 -2.13 14.94 4.12
CA PHE A 198 -2.97 14.28 5.11
C PHE A 198 -4.17 13.64 4.42
N LEU A 199 -4.53 12.43 4.85
CA LEU A 199 -5.53 11.58 4.20
C LEU A 199 -6.52 11.08 5.24
N ALA A 200 -7.80 10.99 4.90
CA ALA A 200 -8.85 10.44 5.76
C ALA A 200 -9.92 9.77 4.90
N PHE A 201 -10.74 8.90 5.46
CA PHE A 201 -11.89 8.35 4.77
C PHE A 201 -13.15 9.20 5.03
N GLN A 202 -14.05 9.31 4.07
CA GLN A 202 -15.32 10.04 4.20
C GLN A 202 -16.28 9.38 5.19
N SER A 203 -16.11 8.08 5.43
CA SER A 203 -16.81 7.35 6.48
C SER A 203 -16.31 7.69 7.89
N GLN A 204 -15.15 8.35 8.00
CA GLN A 204 -14.59 8.76 9.29
C GLN A 204 -15.21 10.07 9.76
N CYS A 205 -15.45 10.17 11.06
CA CYS A 205 -15.84 11.42 11.69
C CYS A 205 -14.63 12.20 12.20
N PHE A 206 -14.75 13.52 12.25
CA PHE A 206 -13.73 14.42 12.80
C PHE A 206 -14.07 14.90 14.22
N ASN A 207 -15.15 14.39 14.81
CA ASN A 207 -15.54 14.64 16.19
C ASN A 207 -15.39 13.35 16.99
N THR A 208 -14.20 13.16 17.57
CA THR A 208 -13.79 11.89 18.18
C THR A 208 -13.55 12.01 19.68
N ASP A 209 -13.76 10.92 20.41
CA ASP A 209 -13.53 10.83 21.85
C ASP A 209 -12.04 10.96 22.19
N ASP A 210 -11.73 11.72 23.24
CA ASP A 210 -10.34 12.04 23.64
C ASP A 210 -9.55 10.86 24.20
N THR A 211 -10.20 9.74 24.49
CA THR A 211 -9.58 8.53 25.04
C THR A 211 -9.54 7.41 24.02
N THR A 212 -10.66 7.16 23.34
CA THR A 212 -10.79 6.02 22.41
C THR A 212 -10.55 6.40 20.97
N GLY A 213 -10.70 7.67 20.60
CA GLY A 213 -10.66 8.09 19.20
C GLY A 213 -11.91 7.69 18.41
N HIS A 214 -12.92 7.06 19.01
CA HIS A 214 -14.17 6.73 18.34
C HIS A 214 -15.00 7.96 18.06
N CYS A 215 -15.91 7.87 17.09
CA CYS A 215 -16.91 8.92 16.88
C CYS A 215 -17.76 9.14 18.13
N LEU A 216 -17.85 10.40 18.56
CA LEU A 216 -18.83 10.79 19.56
C LEU A 216 -20.23 10.74 18.93
N PRO A 217 -21.26 10.27 19.66
CA PRO A 217 -22.63 10.26 19.16
C PRO A 217 -23.07 11.68 18.77
N ASP A 218 -23.52 11.84 17.53
CA ASP A 218 -23.71 13.13 16.86
C ASP A 218 -24.65 14.10 17.61
N VAL A 219 -24.18 15.35 17.74
CA VAL A 219 -25.02 16.53 17.54
C VAL A 219 -25.06 16.75 16.01
N PRO A 220 -26.23 16.89 15.37
CA PRO A 220 -26.36 16.75 13.92
C PRO A 220 -25.51 17.79 13.16
N GLN A 221 -24.46 17.33 12.48
CA GLN A 221 -23.72 18.15 11.53
C GLN A 221 -24.44 18.15 10.18
N LYS A 222 -24.70 19.36 9.69
CA LYS A 222 -25.39 19.65 8.44
C LYS A 222 -24.45 19.29 7.27
N VAL A 223 -24.49 18.04 6.82
CA VAL A 223 -23.83 17.61 5.58
C VAL A 223 -24.47 18.40 4.42
N PRO A 224 -23.71 19.01 3.50
CA PRO A 224 -24.29 19.61 2.31
C PRO A 224 -24.96 18.50 1.49
N GLU A 225 -26.28 18.59 1.31
CA GLU A 225 -27.03 17.74 0.40
C GLU A 225 -26.46 17.88 -1.02
N THR A 226 -25.56 16.98 -1.39
CA THR A 226 -25.20 16.76 -2.79
C THR A 226 -25.72 15.38 -3.14
N SER A 227 -26.67 15.37 -4.07
CA SER A 227 -27.52 14.25 -4.48
C SER A 227 -26.83 12.89 -4.42
N SER A 228 -27.23 12.08 -3.44
CA SER A 228 -27.05 10.64 -3.44
C SER A 228 -27.81 10.02 -4.60
N GLN A 229 -27.15 9.83 -5.74
CA GLN A 229 -27.57 8.83 -6.71
C GLN A 229 -26.92 7.52 -6.34
N THR A 230 -27.70 6.68 -5.64
CA THR A 230 -27.39 5.30 -5.33
C THR A 230 -27.44 4.46 -6.60
N CYS A 231 -26.29 3.88 -6.98
CA CYS A 231 -26.26 2.71 -7.85
C CYS A 231 -26.12 1.50 -6.93
N GLU A 232 -27.24 0.83 -6.62
CA GLU A 232 -27.20 -0.50 -6.02
C GLU A 232 -26.52 -1.45 -7.00
N VAL A 233 -25.34 -1.94 -6.65
CA VAL A 233 -24.77 -3.14 -7.24
C VAL A 233 -24.29 -4.01 -6.09
N GLU A 234 -24.88 -5.19 -5.95
CA GLU A 234 -24.50 -6.21 -4.97
C GLU A 234 -22.96 -6.37 -4.96
N GLU A 235 -22.34 -6.19 -3.78
CA GLU A 235 -20.92 -6.40 -3.56
C GLU A 235 -20.52 -7.83 -3.98
N PRO A 236 -19.62 -8.03 -4.97
CA PRO A 236 -18.90 -9.29 -5.06
C PRO A 236 -17.71 -9.21 -4.11
N GLU A 237 -17.65 -10.13 -3.14
CA GLU A 237 -16.54 -10.31 -2.19
C GLU A 237 -15.18 -10.14 -2.88
N SER A 238 -14.49 -9.01 -2.63
CA SER A 238 -13.17 -8.76 -3.16
C SER A 238 -12.12 -9.58 -2.41
N THR A 239 -11.22 -10.22 -3.14
CA THR A 239 -10.02 -10.86 -2.57
C THR A 239 -8.92 -9.81 -2.44
N GLU A 240 -8.38 -9.63 -1.24
CA GLU A 240 -7.34 -8.63 -0.95
C GLU A 240 -6.06 -8.94 -1.73
N ALA A 241 -5.40 -7.92 -2.27
CA ALA A 241 -4.10 -8.08 -2.93
C ALA A 241 -3.08 -8.71 -1.95
N GLY A 242 -2.29 -9.70 -2.41
CA GLY A 242 -1.40 -10.49 -1.53
C GLY A 242 -2.07 -11.69 -0.84
N SER A 243 -3.39 -11.88 -0.96
CA SER A 243 -4.07 -13.07 -0.40
C SER A 243 -3.63 -14.39 -1.04
N VAL A 244 -3.24 -14.36 -2.32
CA VAL A 244 -2.72 -15.53 -3.03
C VAL A 244 -1.32 -15.24 -3.54
N LEU A 245 -0.36 -16.02 -3.05
CA LEU A 245 1.06 -15.87 -3.32
C LEU A 245 1.55 -16.95 -4.28
N ILE A 246 2.54 -16.60 -5.10
CA ILE A 246 3.36 -17.57 -5.85
C ILE A 246 4.49 -17.99 -4.92
N VAL A 247 4.43 -19.22 -4.42
CA VAL A 247 5.42 -19.74 -3.45
C VAL A 247 6.42 -20.70 -4.09
N GLY A 248 6.19 -21.11 -5.33
CA GLY A 248 7.21 -21.84 -6.07
C GLY A 248 6.90 -22.05 -7.53
N ALA A 249 7.93 -22.42 -8.30
CA ALA A 249 7.82 -22.75 -9.71
C ALA A 249 8.77 -23.88 -10.11
N LEU A 250 8.22 -24.92 -10.77
CA LEU A 250 9.02 -25.93 -11.47
C LEU A 250 9.23 -25.44 -12.91
N VAL A 251 10.38 -24.82 -13.14
CA VAL A 251 10.74 -24.22 -14.44
C VAL A 251 11.34 -25.26 -15.39
N ASN A 252 12.18 -26.18 -14.87
CA ASN A 252 12.87 -27.18 -15.69
C ASN A 252 12.53 -28.59 -15.20
N PRO A 253 11.38 -29.18 -15.59
CA PRO A 253 11.00 -30.53 -15.17
C PRO A 253 11.98 -31.60 -15.71
N GLU A 254 12.17 -32.70 -14.99
CA GLU A 254 12.98 -33.83 -15.46
C GLU A 254 12.31 -34.59 -16.62
N GLY A 255 13.11 -34.97 -17.62
CA GLY A 255 12.70 -35.80 -18.77
C GLY A 255 12.37 -35.02 -20.04
N VAL A 256 12.01 -35.76 -21.11
CA VAL A 256 11.69 -35.22 -22.44
C VAL A 256 10.18 -35.02 -22.55
N ASP A 257 9.61 -33.94 -22.01
CA ASP A 257 8.24 -33.52 -22.31
C ASP A 257 8.05 -32.02 -22.05
N SER A 258 7.67 -31.29 -23.09
CA SER A 258 7.04 -29.98 -22.97
C SER A 258 5.68 -30.14 -22.28
N GLY A 259 5.43 -29.42 -21.18
CA GLY A 259 4.12 -29.41 -20.50
C GLY A 259 4.10 -29.92 -19.04
N LYS A 260 5.27 -30.04 -18.39
CA LYS A 260 5.39 -30.39 -16.96
C LYS A 260 5.82 -29.21 -16.08
N GLU A 261 5.98 -28.03 -16.69
CA GLU A 261 6.21 -26.78 -15.97
C GLU A 261 5.01 -26.47 -15.06
N SER A 262 5.26 -25.90 -13.89
CA SER A 262 4.18 -25.60 -12.96
C SER A 262 4.49 -24.46 -12.03
N VAL A 263 3.45 -23.78 -11.58
CA VAL A 263 3.50 -22.77 -10.52
C VAL A 263 2.69 -23.25 -9.31
N THR A 264 3.25 -23.09 -8.12
CA THR A 264 2.58 -23.37 -6.85
C THR A 264 2.05 -22.05 -6.27
N LEU A 265 0.75 -22.01 -6.06
CA LEU A 265 0.05 -20.90 -5.44
C LEU A 265 -0.31 -21.24 -3.99
N PHE A 266 -0.31 -20.26 -3.10
CA PHE A 266 -0.70 -20.40 -1.70
C PHE A 266 -1.69 -19.32 -1.31
N ASN A 267 -2.81 -19.69 -0.69
CA ASN A 267 -3.79 -18.75 -0.16
C ASN A 267 -3.48 -18.47 1.32
N ALA A 268 -2.98 -17.27 1.61
CA ALA A 268 -2.65 -16.80 2.95
C ALA A 268 -3.84 -16.15 3.68
N SER A 269 -4.97 -15.93 3.00
CA SER A 269 -6.16 -15.32 3.60
C SER A 269 -6.97 -16.32 4.44
N PRO A 270 -7.82 -15.85 5.38
CA PRO A 270 -8.71 -16.71 6.16
C PRO A 270 -9.92 -17.21 5.34
N LYS A 271 -10.07 -16.83 4.07
CA LYS A 271 -11.21 -17.19 3.22
C LYS A 271 -10.81 -18.17 2.11
N THR A 272 -11.75 -18.97 1.64
CA THR A 272 -11.52 -19.80 0.43
C THR A 272 -11.62 -18.92 -0.81
N ILE A 273 -10.64 -19.02 -1.71
CA ILE A 273 -10.55 -18.20 -2.92
C ILE A 273 -10.88 -19.04 -4.16
N ASP A 274 -11.80 -18.53 -4.98
CA ASP A 274 -12.08 -19.07 -6.32
C ASP A 274 -11.19 -18.36 -7.36
N LEU A 275 -10.43 -19.15 -8.11
CA LEU A 275 -9.53 -18.70 -9.16
C LEU A 275 -10.24 -18.53 -10.51
N ALA A 276 -11.57 -18.64 -10.59
CA ALA A 276 -12.31 -18.42 -11.81
C ALA A 276 -12.02 -17.03 -12.40
N GLY A 277 -11.46 -17.00 -13.61
CA GLY A 277 -11.08 -15.76 -14.32
C GLY A 277 -9.66 -15.26 -14.01
N TRP A 278 -8.97 -15.84 -13.04
CA TRP A 278 -7.59 -15.50 -12.73
C TRP A 278 -6.63 -15.92 -13.84
N SER A 279 -5.43 -15.35 -13.85
CA SER A 279 -4.43 -15.66 -14.87
C SER A 279 -2.99 -15.47 -14.40
N LEU A 280 -2.07 -16.22 -15.01
CA LEU A 280 -0.63 -16.04 -14.87
C LEU A 280 -0.10 -15.39 -16.16
N LYS A 281 0.91 -14.53 -16.03
CA LYS A 281 1.68 -13.98 -17.16
C LYS A 281 3.17 -14.20 -16.96
N ASP A 282 3.89 -14.35 -18.07
CA ASP A 282 5.35 -14.33 -18.08
C ASP A 282 5.94 -12.96 -18.47
N ALA A 283 7.27 -12.86 -18.42
CA ALA A 283 8.02 -11.66 -18.79
C ALA A 283 7.79 -11.18 -20.25
N SER A 284 7.35 -12.06 -21.15
CA SER A 284 7.02 -11.71 -22.54
C SER A 284 5.55 -11.31 -22.71
N GLY A 285 4.77 -11.27 -21.61
CA GLY A 285 3.36 -10.93 -21.60
C GLY A 285 2.43 -12.06 -22.03
N ARG A 286 2.94 -13.28 -22.25
CA ARG A 286 2.08 -14.43 -22.59
C ARG A 286 1.25 -14.81 -21.37
N LYS A 287 -0.04 -15.11 -21.60
CA LYS A 287 -1.05 -15.28 -20.55
C LYS A 287 -1.59 -16.71 -20.52
N SER A 288 -1.78 -17.26 -19.32
CA SER A 288 -2.49 -18.52 -19.08
C SER A 288 -3.59 -18.30 -18.04
N ASN A 289 -4.85 -18.57 -18.40
CA ASN A 289 -5.94 -18.51 -17.43
C ASN A 289 -5.90 -19.73 -16.51
N ILE A 290 -6.22 -19.53 -15.24
CA ILE A 290 -6.25 -20.57 -14.21
C ILE A 290 -7.67 -20.71 -13.66
N LYS A 291 -7.95 -21.83 -13.00
CA LYS A 291 -9.26 -22.15 -12.41
C LYS A 291 -9.10 -23.08 -11.22
N GLY A 292 -10.11 -23.14 -10.37
CA GLY A 292 -10.14 -23.99 -9.18
C GLY A 292 -10.31 -23.16 -7.91
N LYS A 293 -10.39 -23.83 -6.76
CA LYS A 293 -10.55 -23.17 -5.46
C LYS A 293 -9.36 -23.50 -4.56
N ILE A 294 -8.84 -22.49 -3.86
CA ILE A 294 -7.80 -22.67 -2.84
C ILE A 294 -8.43 -22.36 -1.49
N ARG A 295 -8.45 -23.34 -0.59
CA ARG A 295 -8.93 -23.13 0.79
C ARG A 295 -8.00 -22.16 1.52
N ALA A 296 -8.52 -21.55 2.58
CA ALA A 296 -7.72 -20.75 3.51
C ALA A 296 -6.49 -21.54 4.01
N GLY A 297 -5.34 -20.89 4.05
CA GLY A 297 -4.07 -21.49 4.49
C GLY A 297 -3.60 -22.70 3.68
N SER A 298 -4.07 -22.86 2.44
CA SER A 298 -3.74 -24.02 1.59
C SER A 298 -3.06 -23.60 0.29
N GLY A 299 -2.33 -24.54 -0.34
CA GLY A 299 -1.72 -24.34 -1.65
C GLY A 299 -2.32 -25.20 -2.75
N THR A 300 -2.14 -24.78 -4.00
CA THR A 300 -2.45 -25.58 -5.19
C THR A 300 -1.34 -25.47 -6.21
N ARG A 301 -1.18 -26.51 -7.04
CA ARG A 301 -0.19 -26.56 -8.12
C ARG A 301 -0.89 -26.43 -9.47
N ILE A 302 -0.49 -25.43 -10.24
CA ILE A 302 -0.99 -25.16 -11.59
C ILE A 302 0.02 -25.72 -12.60
N LEU A 303 -0.37 -26.73 -13.37
CA LEU A 303 0.44 -27.26 -14.47
C LEU A 303 0.20 -26.48 -15.76
N PHE A 304 1.27 -26.18 -16.48
CA PHE A 304 1.19 -25.56 -17.80
C PHE A 304 1.26 -26.61 -18.89
N SER A 305 0.32 -26.56 -19.83
CA SER A 305 0.23 -27.48 -20.97
C SER A 305 1.22 -27.16 -22.10
N GLY A 306 2.14 -26.21 -21.90
CA GLY A 306 3.03 -25.69 -22.94
C GLY A 306 2.38 -24.69 -23.90
N LYS A 307 1.11 -24.30 -23.66
CA LYS A 307 0.40 -23.22 -24.36
C LYS A 307 0.13 -22.07 -23.39
N GLY A 308 0.55 -20.86 -23.74
CA GLY A 308 0.39 -19.65 -22.89
C GLY A 308 1.71 -19.22 -22.25
N VAL A 309 1.70 -19.04 -20.93
CA VAL A 309 2.89 -18.80 -20.11
C VAL A 309 3.97 -19.84 -20.41
N ILE A 310 5.20 -19.37 -20.63
CA ILE A 310 6.38 -20.22 -20.81
C ILE A 310 7.43 -19.81 -19.77
N LEU A 311 7.83 -20.77 -18.93
CA LEU A 311 8.84 -20.55 -17.91
C LEU A 311 10.23 -20.78 -18.51
N SER A 312 10.93 -19.71 -18.87
CA SER A 312 12.27 -19.80 -19.46
C SER A 312 13.31 -20.34 -18.48
N ASN A 313 14.12 -21.31 -18.91
CA ASN A 313 15.31 -21.79 -18.17
C ASN A 313 16.40 -20.70 -18.03
N GLY A 314 16.35 -19.65 -18.85
CA GLY A 314 17.26 -18.50 -18.79
C GLY A 314 16.97 -17.52 -17.64
N GLY A 315 15.93 -17.77 -16.85
CA GLY A 315 15.37 -16.80 -15.92
C GLY A 315 14.15 -16.09 -16.50
N GLY A 316 13.36 -15.46 -15.63
CA GLY A 316 12.11 -14.83 -16.02
C GLY A 316 11.35 -14.20 -14.88
N THR A 317 10.14 -13.77 -15.20
CA THR A 317 9.17 -13.17 -14.27
C THR A 317 7.86 -13.93 -14.41
N ILE A 318 7.23 -14.21 -13.27
CA ILE A 318 5.92 -14.86 -13.20
C ILE A 318 5.00 -13.92 -12.41
N SER A 319 3.92 -13.49 -13.05
CA SER A 319 2.99 -12.49 -12.51
C SER A 319 1.59 -13.11 -12.43
N LEU A 320 0.99 -13.16 -11.24
CA LEU A 320 -0.36 -13.67 -10.98
C LEU A 320 -1.35 -12.52 -11.00
N TYR A 321 -2.49 -12.69 -11.68
CA TYR A 321 -3.57 -11.73 -11.78
C TYR A 321 -4.91 -12.35 -11.36
N ASP A 322 -5.76 -11.57 -10.71
CA ASP A 322 -7.13 -11.96 -10.36
C ASP A 322 -8.08 -11.94 -11.57
N ASN A 323 -9.36 -12.22 -11.30
CA ASN A 323 -10.43 -12.21 -12.31
C ASN A 323 -10.80 -10.83 -12.86
N GLN A 324 -10.32 -9.76 -12.23
CA GLN A 324 -10.46 -8.37 -12.66
C GLN A 324 -9.22 -7.89 -13.41
N GLY A 325 -8.18 -8.73 -13.52
CA GLY A 325 -6.89 -8.34 -14.10
C GLY A 325 -6.00 -7.53 -13.17
N THR A 326 -6.27 -7.54 -11.85
CA THR A 326 -5.39 -6.98 -10.81
C THR A 326 -4.18 -7.88 -10.62
N LEU A 327 -2.96 -7.32 -10.57
CA LEU A 327 -1.75 -8.09 -10.22
C LEU A 327 -1.78 -8.43 -8.72
N MET A 328 -1.77 -9.72 -8.39
CA MET A 328 -1.84 -10.24 -7.02
C MET A 328 -0.47 -10.54 -6.42
N HIS A 329 0.46 -11.07 -7.24
CA HIS A 329 1.81 -11.39 -6.82
C HIS A 329 2.74 -11.49 -8.04
N GLU A 330 3.98 -11.07 -7.91
CA GLU A 330 5.00 -11.22 -8.95
C GLU A 330 6.30 -11.73 -8.35
N VAL A 331 6.91 -12.71 -9.00
CA VAL A 331 8.20 -13.27 -8.62
C VAL A 331 9.15 -13.24 -9.80
N LYS A 332 10.45 -13.09 -9.51
CA LYS A 332 11.53 -13.13 -10.49
C LYS A 332 12.48 -14.24 -10.11
N TYR A 333 13.02 -14.91 -11.13
CA TYR A 333 14.03 -15.95 -10.95
C TYR A 333 15.09 -15.86 -12.05
N SER A 334 16.30 -16.28 -11.73
CA SER A 334 17.46 -16.29 -12.62
C SER A 334 17.79 -17.70 -13.11
N SER A 335 18.57 -17.81 -14.18
CA SER A 335 19.09 -19.09 -14.68
C SER A 335 19.91 -19.87 -13.64
N ARG A 336 20.48 -19.19 -12.62
CA ARG A 336 21.26 -19.83 -11.55
C ARG A 336 20.40 -20.61 -10.56
N GLU A 337 19.13 -20.25 -10.45
CA GLU A 337 18.16 -20.88 -9.54
C GLU A 337 17.45 -22.06 -10.23
N VAL A 338 17.49 -22.12 -11.56
CA VAL A 338 16.86 -23.20 -12.34
C VAL A 338 17.72 -24.46 -12.29
N ARG A 339 17.18 -25.53 -11.70
CA ARG A 339 17.79 -26.88 -11.70
C ARG A 339 16.79 -27.89 -12.23
N SER A 340 17.27 -28.82 -13.06
CA SER A 340 16.44 -29.90 -13.63
C SER A 340 15.78 -30.71 -12.52
N GLY A 341 14.45 -30.78 -12.52
CA GLY A 341 13.64 -31.52 -11.54
C GLY A 341 13.30 -30.75 -10.27
N TRP A 342 13.90 -29.59 -10.02
CA TRP A 342 13.73 -28.85 -8.77
C TRP A 342 12.72 -27.72 -8.91
N THR A 343 11.88 -27.58 -7.88
CA THR A 343 11.01 -26.41 -7.72
C THR A 343 11.81 -25.27 -7.10
N ILE A 344 11.80 -24.12 -7.76
CA ILE A 344 12.27 -22.86 -7.18
C ILE A 344 11.26 -22.46 -6.12
N VAL A 345 11.74 -22.10 -4.93
CA VAL A 345 10.91 -21.59 -3.82
C VAL A 345 11.22 -20.10 -3.68
N PHE A 346 10.19 -19.28 -3.51
CA PHE A 346 10.28 -17.81 -3.51
C PHE A 346 10.21 -17.21 -2.11
#